data_AF-A0A7V1H9A4-F1
#
_entry.id   AF-A0A7V1H9A4-F1
#
_cell.length_a   1.000
_cell.length_b   1.000
_cell.length_c   1.000
_cell.angle_alpha   90.00
_cell.angle_beta   90.00
_cell.angle_gamma   90.00
#
_symmetry.space_group_name_H-M   'P 1'
#
loop_
_entity.id
_entity.type
_entity.pdbx_description
1 polymer ?
#
loop_
_entity_poly.entity_id
_entity_poly.type
_entity_poly.pdbx_seq_one_letter_code
_entity_poly.pdbx_strand_id
1 'polypeptide(L)'
;MSTLQMHLMTPEAESWFIAHSIKPSQSGRGYQVFAAYTNKPDVHLRVERSSMHLGALVLDTHGENEMVPETVVGEYWTDRKTTGRITLSDKNDKIFTRYEDALEYYTDPDN
;
A
#
# COMPACT_ATOMS: atom_id res chain seq x y z
N MET A 1 6.37 -18.14 10.25
CA MET A 1 6.65 -16.69 10.15
C MET A 1 5.57 -16.08 9.29
N SER A 2 4.96 -14.98 9.72
CA SER A 2 3.98 -14.25 8.90
C SER A 2 4.72 -13.26 7.99
N THR A 3 4.39 -13.25 6.70
CA THR A 3 4.98 -12.34 5.71
C THR A 3 3.95 -11.29 5.32
N LEU A 4 4.35 -10.01 5.31
CA LEU A 4 3.55 -8.93 4.76
C LEU A 4 4.30 -8.36 3.56
N GLN A 5 3.60 -8.25 2.44
CA GLN A 5 4.13 -7.61 1.25
C GLN A 5 3.13 -6.58 0.78
N MET A 6 3.63 -5.49 0.21
CA MET A 6 2.82 -4.52 -0.48
C MET A 6 3.51 -4.16 -1.78
N HIS A 7 2.70 -4.14 -2.83
CA HIS A 7 3.07 -3.70 -4.16
C HIS A 7 2.05 -2.66 -4.59
N LEU A 8 2.45 -1.39 -4.56
CA LEU A 8 1.66 -0.30 -5.12
C LEU A 8 2.12 -0.09 -6.55
N MET A 9 1.20 -0.14 -7.51
CA MET A 9 1.51 -0.02 -8.93
C MET A 9 0.65 1.07 -9.55
N THR A 10 1.26 1.86 -10.41
CA THR A 10 0.62 2.80 -11.34
C THR A 10 1.16 2.52 -12.74
N PRO A 11 0.61 3.12 -13.82
CA PRO A 11 1.19 2.98 -15.15
C PRO A 11 2.64 3.45 -15.26
N GLU A 12 3.09 4.28 -14.32
CA GLU A 12 4.35 5.04 -14.40
C GLU A 12 5.37 4.64 -13.33
N ALA A 13 4.94 3.93 -12.29
CA ALA A 13 5.79 3.61 -11.15
C ALA A 13 5.29 2.40 -10.37
N GLU A 14 6.24 1.75 -9.72
CA GLU A 14 5.97 0.68 -8.77
C GLU A 14 6.59 1.01 -7.42
N SER A 15 5.97 0.55 -6.35
CA SER A 15 6.48 0.70 -5.00
C SER A 15 6.38 -0.58 -4.21
N TRP A 16 7.40 -0.87 -3.41
CA TRP A 16 7.44 -2.04 -2.54
C TRP A 16 7.93 -1.70 -1.15
N PHE A 17 7.45 -2.46 -0.18
CA PHE A 17 8.00 -2.43 1.17
C PHE A 17 9.46 -2.88 1.20
N ILE A 18 10.28 -2.09 1.89
CA ILE A 18 11.68 -2.43 2.21
C ILE A 18 11.83 -2.87 3.66
N ALA A 19 10.94 -2.41 4.54
CA ALA A 19 10.86 -2.81 5.93
C ALA A 19 9.42 -2.61 6.42
N HIS A 20 8.94 -3.50 7.29
CA HIS A 20 7.64 -3.35 7.92
C HIS A 20 7.60 -3.98 9.31
N SER A 21 6.67 -3.52 10.14
CA SER A 21 6.36 -4.09 11.45
C SER A 21 4.84 -4.11 11.62
N ILE A 22 4.32 -5.22 12.13
CA ILE A 22 2.93 -5.34 12.56
C ILE A 22 2.94 -5.37 14.09
N LYS A 23 2.16 -4.50 14.72
CA LYS A 23 2.00 -4.42 16.18
C LYS A 23 0.52 -4.39 16.53
N PRO A 24 0.11 -4.74 17.76
CA PRO A 24 -1.23 -4.44 18.22
C PRO A 24 -1.54 -2.95 18.08
N SER A 25 -2.76 -2.61 17.66
CA SER A 25 -3.16 -1.21 17.55
C SER A 25 -3.18 -0.54 18.93
N GLN A 26 -2.86 0.75 18.97
CA GLN A 26 -2.90 1.55 20.21
C GLN A 26 -4.33 1.71 20.75
N SER A 27 -5.34 1.53 19.89
CA SER A 27 -6.76 1.49 20.29
C SER A 27 -7.11 0.27 21.16
N GLY A 28 -6.20 -0.71 21.25
CA GLY A 28 -6.42 -1.97 21.98
C GLY A 28 -7.18 -3.02 21.18
N ARG A 29 -7.61 -2.73 19.94
CA ARG A 29 -8.27 -3.68 19.03
C ARG A 29 -7.63 -3.68 17.66
N GLY A 30 -7.36 -4.87 17.12
CA GLY A 30 -6.72 -5.04 15.82
C GLY A 30 -5.22 -4.74 15.82
N TYR A 31 -4.71 -4.34 14.66
CA TYR A 31 -3.28 -4.20 14.38
C TYR A 31 -2.96 -2.85 13.74
N GLN A 32 -1.74 -2.40 14.00
CA GLN A 32 -1.09 -1.28 13.34
C GLN A 32 0.10 -1.78 12.53
N VAL A 33 0.17 -1.36 11.27
CA VAL A 33 1.27 -1.65 10.36
C VAL A 33 2.10 -0.39 10.16
N PHE A 34 3.39 -0.51 10.40
CA PHE A 34 4.38 0.50 10.05
C PHE A 34 5.19 -0.03 8.88
N ALA A 35 5.40 0.77 7.84
CA ALA A 35 6.27 0.36 6.75
C ALA A 35 7.05 1.51 6.15
N ALA A 36 8.26 1.19 5.67
CA ALA A 36 9.01 2.01 4.75
C ALA A 36 8.94 1.36 3.36
N TYR A 37 8.83 2.18 2.32
CA TYR A 37 8.74 1.73 0.94
C TYR A 37 9.66 2.54 0.01
N THR A 38 10.05 1.91 -1.09
CA THR A 38 10.72 2.59 -2.21
C THR A 38 9.74 2.72 -3.34
N ASN A 39 9.58 3.92 -3.89
CA ASN A 39 8.91 4.15 -5.16
C ASN A 39 9.96 4.22 -6.28
N LYS A 40 9.72 3.45 -7.33
CA LYS A 40 10.58 3.31 -8.49
C LYS A 40 9.77 3.60 -9.76
N PRO A 41 9.83 4.84 -10.26
CA PRO A 41 9.26 5.21 -11.54
C PRO A 41 9.94 4.50 -12.70
N ASP A 42 9.29 4.49 -13.86
CA ASP A 42 9.88 4.00 -15.10
C ASP A 42 11.18 4.73 -15.44
N VAL A 43 12.14 4.01 -16.01
CA VAL A 43 13.49 4.53 -16.25
C VAL A 43 13.48 5.81 -17.09
N HIS A 44 12.58 5.90 -18.07
CA HIS A 44 12.42 7.07 -18.94
C HIS A 44 11.84 8.28 -18.20
N LEU A 45 11.08 8.07 -17.11
CA LEU A 45 10.49 9.14 -16.30
C LEU A 45 11.45 9.67 -15.22
N ARG A 46 12.50 8.91 -14.89
CA ARG A 46 13.41 9.23 -13.76
C ARG A 46 14.20 10.51 -13.92
N VAL A 47 14.54 10.88 -15.15
CA VAL A 47 15.35 12.06 -15.45
C VAL A 47 14.48 13.31 -15.59
N GLU A 48 13.25 13.16 -16.11
CA GLU A 48 12.43 14.29 -16.53
C GLU A 48 11.32 14.68 -15.55
N ARG A 49 10.71 13.71 -14.85
CA ARG A 49 9.45 13.94 -14.11
C ARG A 49 9.40 13.32 -12.71
N SER A 50 10.00 12.16 -12.51
CA SER A 50 9.91 11.47 -11.22
C SER A 50 11.15 10.61 -10.95
N SER A 51 12.09 11.14 -10.17
CA SER A 51 13.18 10.34 -9.58
C SER A 51 12.66 9.24 -8.63
N MET A 52 13.51 8.27 -8.29
CA MET A 52 13.20 7.33 -7.21
C MET A 52 13.10 8.08 -5.88
N HIS A 53 12.23 7.62 -4.98
CA HIS A 53 12.04 8.23 -3.67
C HIS A 53 11.62 7.21 -2.62
N LEU A 54 11.86 7.55 -1.35
CA LEU A 54 11.45 6.75 -0.21
C LEU A 54 10.19 7.34 0.42
N GLY A 55 9.38 6.47 1.00
CA GLY A 55 8.27 6.86 1.83
C GLY A 55 8.10 5.96 3.04
N ALA A 56 7.29 6.44 3.97
CA ALA A 56 6.85 5.71 5.13
C ALA A 56 5.32 5.78 5.19
N LEU A 57 4.71 4.78 5.81
CA LEU A 57 3.28 4.77 6.09
C LEU A 57 2.98 4.11 7.42
N VAL A 58 1.85 4.50 7.98
CA VAL A 58 1.23 3.88 9.16
C VAL A 58 -0.21 3.55 8.79
N LEU A 59 -0.60 2.29 8.98
CA LEU A 59 -1.97 1.81 8.75
C LEU A 59 -2.53 1.22 10.03
N ASP A 60 -3.79 1.49 10.31
CA ASP A 60 -4.57 0.91 11.40
C ASP A 60 -5.75 0.12 10.84
N THR A 61 -5.99 -1.06 11.40
CA THR A 61 -7.16 -1.87 11.10
C THR A 61 -8.38 -1.39 11.87
N HIS A 62 -9.54 -1.45 11.25
CA HIS A 62 -10.83 -1.14 11.85
C HIS A 62 -11.88 -2.20 11.49
N GLY A 63 -12.91 -2.33 12.32
CA GLY A 63 -14.01 -3.29 12.16
C GLY A 63 -14.36 -3.97 13.49
N GLU A 64 -15.41 -4.78 13.49
CA GLU A 64 -15.83 -5.53 14.68
C GLU A 64 -15.01 -6.81 14.89
N ASN A 65 -14.46 -7.38 13.82
CA ASN A 65 -13.68 -8.61 13.85
C ASN A 65 -12.18 -8.33 14.03
N GLU A 66 -11.59 -8.84 15.11
CA GLU A 66 -10.17 -8.64 15.43
C GLU A 66 -9.19 -9.39 14.51
N MET A 67 -9.65 -10.44 13.82
CA MET A 67 -8.83 -11.24 12.90
C MET A 67 -8.91 -10.78 11.45
N VAL A 68 -10.07 -10.28 11.02
CA VAL A 68 -10.30 -9.85 9.64
C VAL A 68 -10.84 -8.43 9.67
N PRO A 69 -10.01 -7.42 9.35
CA PRO A 69 -10.47 -6.04 9.36
C PRO A 69 -11.46 -5.78 8.23
N GLU A 70 -12.46 -4.95 8.52
CA GLU A 70 -13.41 -4.45 7.51
C GLU A 70 -12.77 -3.33 6.70
N THR A 71 -11.98 -2.49 7.36
CA THR A 71 -11.25 -1.40 6.69
C THR A 71 -9.86 -1.25 7.29
N VAL A 72 -8.93 -0.77 6.48
CA VAL A 72 -7.59 -0.39 6.90
C VAL A 72 -7.36 1.05 6.47
N VAL A 73 -7.06 1.92 7.43
CA VAL A 73 -6.93 3.36 7.19
C VAL A 73 -5.57 3.82 7.67
N GLY A 74 -4.96 4.76 6.98
CA GLY A 74 -3.66 5.24 7.39
C GLY A 74 -3.18 6.46 6.65
N GLU A 75 -1.94 6.81 6.93
CA GLU A 75 -1.27 7.98 6.39
C GLU A 75 0.08 7.58 5.80
N TYR A 76 0.54 8.35 4.82
CA TYR A 76 1.87 8.19 4.25
C TYR A 76 2.59 9.53 4.14
N TRP A 77 3.92 9.45 4.12
CA TRP A 77 4.84 10.57 3.91
C TRP A 77 5.97 10.13 2.99
N THR A 78 6.44 11.03 2.14
CA THR A 78 7.60 10.80 1.28
C THR A 78 8.74 11.74 1.64
N ASP A 79 9.97 11.36 1.30
CA ASP A 79 11.15 12.23 1.37
C ASP A 79 11.03 13.48 0.46
N ARG A 80 10.04 13.50 -0.45
CA ARG A 80 9.65 14.64 -1.29
C ARG A 80 8.68 15.61 -0.61
N LYS A 81 8.39 15.41 0.67
CA LYS A 81 7.42 16.21 1.44
C LYS A 81 5.98 16.09 0.93
N THR A 82 5.66 15.03 0.18
CA THR A 82 4.26 14.71 -0.12
C THR A 82 3.70 13.82 0.98
N THR A 83 2.44 14.03 1.31
CA THR A 83 1.75 13.30 2.38
C THR A 83 0.32 13.04 1.94
N GLY A 84 -0.30 11.99 2.48
CA GLY A 84 -1.70 11.73 2.19
C GLY A 84 -2.28 10.63 3.04
N ARG A 85 -3.54 10.31 2.76
CA ARG A 85 -4.32 9.29 3.46
C ARG A 85 -4.56 8.10 2.54
N ILE A 86 -4.54 6.90 3.11
CA ILE A 86 -4.86 5.64 2.45
C ILE A 86 -6.08 5.03 3.15
N THR A 87 -7.01 4.51 2.36
CA THR A 87 -8.14 3.70 2.83
C THR A 87 -8.19 2.43 1.97
N LEU A 88 -8.18 1.27 2.60
CA LEU A 88 -8.35 -0.04 1.98
C LEU A 88 -9.65 -0.63 2.54
N SER A 89 -10.61 -0.92 1.66
CA SER A 89 -11.97 -1.37 2.03
C SER A 89 -12.28 -2.80 1.60
N ASP A 90 -11.57 -3.30 0.60
CA ASP A 90 -11.92 -4.55 -0.07
C ASP A 90 -10.84 -5.60 0.13
N LYS A 91 -11.28 -6.83 0.45
CA LYS A 91 -10.41 -8.00 0.52
C LYS A 91 -10.58 -8.81 -0.76
N ASN A 92 -9.48 -9.01 -1.49
CA ASN A 92 -9.44 -9.88 -2.65
C ASN A 92 -8.31 -10.92 -2.50
N ASP A 93 -8.60 -12.17 -2.86
CA ASP A 93 -7.62 -13.26 -2.82
C ASP A 93 -6.77 -13.34 -4.09
N LYS A 94 -7.13 -12.61 -5.16
CA LYS A 94 -6.31 -12.46 -6.37
C LYS A 94 -5.16 -11.49 -6.13
N ILE A 95 -3.97 -11.89 -6.58
CA ILE A 95 -2.75 -11.06 -6.52
C ILE A 95 -2.37 -10.68 -7.94
N PHE A 96 -2.23 -9.38 -8.17
CA PHE A 96 -1.73 -8.82 -9.41
C PHE A 96 -0.28 -8.40 -9.24
N THR A 97 0.52 -8.57 -10.28
CA THR A 97 1.94 -8.13 -10.32
C THR A 97 2.19 -7.11 -11.41
N ARG A 98 1.16 -6.76 -12.20
CA ARG A 98 1.18 -5.77 -13.26
C ARG A 98 -0.03 -4.85 -13.13
N TYR A 99 0.20 -3.56 -13.36
CA TYR A 99 -0.86 -2.56 -13.26
C TYR A 99 -2.00 -2.82 -14.25
N GLU A 100 -1.68 -3.25 -15.48
CA GLU A 100 -2.71 -3.51 -16.51
C GLU A 100 -3.66 -4.64 -16.09
N ASP A 101 -3.11 -5.72 -15.53
CA ASP A 101 -3.90 -6.89 -15.11
C ASP A 101 -4.82 -6.51 -13.92
N ALA A 102 -4.33 -5.68 -13.00
CA ALA A 102 -5.13 -5.15 -11.90
C ALA A 102 -6.23 -4.20 -12.41
N LEU A 103 -5.87 -3.28 -13.31
CA LEU A 103 -6.81 -2.31 -13.88
C LEU A 103 -7.94 -3.01 -14.62
N GLU A 104 -7.63 -3.98 -15.48
CA GLU A 104 -8.62 -4.78 -16.19
C GLU A 104 -9.59 -5.44 -15.21
N TYR A 105 -9.07 -6.11 -14.17
CA TYR A 105 -9.90 -6.77 -13.17
C TYR A 105 -10.84 -5.83 -12.42
N TYR A 106 -10.35 -4.66 -11.98
CA TYR A 106 -11.14 -3.71 -11.18
C TYR A 106 -12.05 -2.78 -12.01
N THR A 107 -11.89 -2.75 -13.33
CA THR A 107 -12.74 -1.95 -14.24
C THR A 107 -13.73 -2.78 -15.03
N ASP A 108 -13.55 -4.10 -15.06
CA ASP A 108 -14.52 -5.04 -15.61
C ASP A 108 -15.82 -4.99 -14.79
N PRO A 109 -16.96 -4.58 -15.39
CA PRO A 109 -18.23 -4.46 -14.68
C PRO A 109 -18.83 -5.81 -14.26
N ASP A 110 -18.30 -6.93 -14.77
CA ASP A 110 -18.77 -8.27 -14.45
C ASP A 110 -17.97 -8.95 -13.30
N ASN A 111 -16.94 -8.29 -12.76
CA ASN A 111 -16.17 -8.72 -11.57
C ASN A 111 -16.61 -8.02 -10.28
#